data_AF-A0A2A5MA77-F1
#
_entry.id   AF-A0A2A5MA77-F1
#
_cell.length_a   1.000
_cell.length_b   1.000
_cell.length_c   1.000
_cell.angle_alpha   90.00
_cell.angle_beta   90.00
_cell.angle_gamma   90.00
#
_symmetry.space_group_name_H-M   'P 1'
#
loop_
_entity.id
_entity.type
_entity.pdbx_description
1 polymer ?
#
loop_
_entity_poly.entity_id
_entity_poly.type
_entity_poly.pdbx_seq_one_letter_code
_entity_poly.pdbx_strand_id
1 'polypeptide(L)'
;MVEAICDNTDLIYEMEKHDETLREKNDFISSIYEELAGDVDDNKLLLAMVANQILEGVYFYSGFTAIYALARAGKMLGSAQMIRFIQRDEITHLLLFQNMINSVRKERPDLFHDENINKIYDMFKKAGDLEIKWGKYITQNQIMGFTDDIIEEYIHYLVDQRLSAINLDKLY
;
A
#
# COMPACT_ATOMS: atom_id res chain seq x y z
N MET A 1 -4.35 -7.51 -18.95
CA MET A 1 -4.08 -6.12 -19.37
C MET A 1 -2.80 -6.04 -20.19
N VAL A 2 -1.66 -6.48 -19.65
CA VAL A 2 -0.34 -6.43 -20.30
C VAL A 2 -0.33 -7.10 -21.67
N GLU A 3 -0.83 -8.35 -21.78
CA GLU A 3 -0.93 -9.09 -23.04
C GLU A 3 -1.75 -8.41 -24.15
N ALA A 4 -2.67 -7.51 -23.78
CA ALA A 4 -3.53 -6.84 -24.75
C ALA A 4 -2.90 -5.57 -25.35
N ILE A 5 -1.82 -5.04 -24.74
CA ILE A 5 -1.27 -3.73 -25.09
C ILE A 5 0.25 -3.73 -25.31
N CYS A 6 0.93 -4.85 -25.08
CA CYS A 6 2.39 -4.94 -25.18
C CYS A 6 2.80 -6.14 -26.03
N ASP A 7 3.67 -5.89 -27.02
CA ASP A 7 4.22 -6.93 -27.90
C ASP A 7 5.28 -7.81 -27.20
N ASN A 8 5.99 -7.24 -26.20
CA ASN A 8 6.99 -7.96 -25.41
C ASN A 8 6.58 -7.95 -23.94
N THR A 9 5.71 -8.88 -23.57
CA THR A 9 5.19 -9.00 -22.21
C THR A 9 6.26 -9.40 -21.19
N ASP A 10 7.27 -10.16 -21.63
CA ASP A 10 8.36 -10.63 -20.75
C ASP A 10 9.15 -9.45 -20.17
N LEU A 11 9.37 -8.39 -20.96
CA LEU A 11 10.01 -7.16 -20.46
C LEU A 11 9.26 -6.55 -19.26
N ILE A 12 7.93 -6.61 -19.26
CA ILE A 12 7.11 -6.08 -18.16
C ILE A 12 7.09 -7.07 -16.99
N TYR A 13 6.94 -8.36 -17.25
CA TYR A 13 6.87 -9.39 -16.20
C TYR A 13 8.21 -9.59 -15.47
N GLU A 14 9.33 -9.36 -16.16
CA GLU A 14 10.67 -9.48 -15.58
C GLU A 14 11.22 -8.16 -15.05
N MET A 15 10.40 -7.10 -15.00
CA MET A 15 10.85 -5.75 -14.63
C MET A 15 11.50 -5.71 -13.24
N GLU A 16 11.03 -6.52 -12.28
CA GLU A 16 11.64 -6.61 -10.95
C GLU A 16 13.09 -7.13 -10.96
N LYS A 17 13.48 -7.88 -12.00
CA LYS A 17 14.86 -8.39 -12.15
C LYS A 17 15.83 -7.31 -12.63
N HIS A 18 15.30 -6.24 -13.21
CA HIS A 18 16.06 -5.23 -13.95
C HIS A 18 15.91 -3.82 -13.38
N ASP A 19 14.88 -3.56 -12.58
CA ASP A 19 14.65 -2.29 -11.90
C ASP A 19 14.98 -2.43 -10.41
N GLU A 20 16.09 -1.81 -9.99
CA GLU A 20 16.56 -1.87 -8.61
C GLU A 20 15.58 -1.23 -7.62
N THR A 21 14.85 -0.18 -8.03
CA THR A 21 13.89 0.51 -7.15
C THR A 21 12.65 -0.35 -6.93
N LEU A 22 12.19 -1.06 -7.97
CA LEU A 22 11.11 -2.03 -7.86
C LEU A 22 11.53 -3.23 -6.99
N ARG A 23 12.76 -3.74 -7.20
CA ARG A 23 13.30 -4.85 -6.41
C ARG A 23 13.40 -4.49 -4.93
N GLU A 24 13.96 -3.32 -4.60
CA GLU A 24 14.04 -2.83 -3.21
C GLU A 24 12.67 -2.80 -2.53
N LYS A 25 11.64 -2.32 -3.26
CA LYS A 25 10.27 -2.30 -2.75
C LYS A 25 9.71 -3.71 -2.54
N ASN A 26 9.91 -4.61 -3.49
CA ASN A 26 9.45 -6.01 -3.39
C ASN A 26 10.16 -6.75 -2.24
N ASP A 27 11.46 -6.56 -2.10
CA ASP A 27 12.29 -7.16 -1.04
C ASP A 27 11.84 -6.66 0.33
N PHE A 28 11.59 -5.34 0.48
CA PHE A 28 11.07 -4.78 1.72
C PHE A 28 9.73 -5.40 2.10
N ILE A 29 8.75 -5.41 1.18
CA ILE A 29 7.42 -5.97 1.45
C ILE A 29 7.53 -7.46 1.81
N SER A 30 8.34 -8.21 1.07
CA SER A 30 8.57 -9.64 1.32
C SER A 30 9.19 -9.88 2.70
N SER A 31 10.19 -9.08 3.08
CA SER A 31 10.87 -9.21 4.38
C SER A 31 9.92 -9.04 5.57
N ILE A 32 8.90 -8.18 5.47
CA ILE A 32 7.88 -8.02 6.51
C ILE A 32 7.09 -9.32 6.68
N TYR A 33 6.66 -9.92 5.58
CA TYR A 33 5.90 -11.17 5.65
C TYR A 33 6.77 -12.36 6.09
N GLU A 34 8.05 -12.38 5.73
CA GLU A 34 9.01 -13.38 6.23
C GLU A 34 9.24 -13.26 7.74
N GLU A 35 9.39 -12.04 8.27
CA GLU A 35 9.55 -11.78 9.71
C GLU A 35 8.30 -12.21 10.50
N LEU A 36 7.12 -11.94 9.94
CA LEU A 36 5.84 -12.28 10.54
C LEU A 36 5.46 -13.76 10.36
N ALA A 37 6.15 -14.48 9.47
CA ALA A 37 6.00 -15.92 9.31
C ALA A 37 6.81 -16.73 10.35
N GLY A 38 6.76 -18.05 10.21
CA GLY A 38 7.48 -19.00 11.07
C GLY A 38 6.73 -19.31 12.36
N ASP A 39 7.39 -19.11 13.50
CA ASP A 39 6.76 -19.22 14.82
C ASP A 39 5.81 -18.03 15.02
N VAL A 40 4.53 -18.28 14.74
CA VAL A 40 3.44 -17.29 14.83
C VAL A 40 2.96 -17.19 16.27
N ASP A 41 2.97 -15.97 16.81
CA ASP A 41 2.35 -15.61 18.08
C ASP A 41 1.28 -14.52 17.89
N ASP A 42 0.59 -14.17 18.98
CA ASP A 42 -0.49 -13.18 18.96
C ASP A 42 -0.01 -11.79 18.48
N ASN A 43 1.22 -11.40 18.79
CA ASN A 43 1.78 -10.11 18.37
C ASN A 43 2.02 -10.10 16.86
N LYS A 44 2.62 -11.16 16.32
CA LYS A 44 2.82 -11.33 14.88
C LYS A 44 1.50 -11.39 14.13
N LEU A 45 0.47 -12.02 14.67
CA LEU A 45 -0.86 -12.01 14.06
C LEU A 45 -1.45 -10.60 13.99
N LEU A 46 -1.35 -9.80 15.07
CA LEU A 46 -1.77 -8.40 15.06
C LEU A 46 -0.99 -7.59 14.01
N LEU A 47 0.34 -7.71 13.99
CA LEU A 47 1.20 -6.99 13.04
C LEU A 47 0.96 -7.46 11.60
N ALA A 48 0.63 -8.73 11.36
CA ALA A 48 0.25 -9.24 10.05
C ALA A 48 -1.08 -8.66 9.55
N MET A 49 -2.07 -8.48 10.43
CA MET A 49 -3.32 -7.77 10.05
C MET A 49 -3.02 -6.32 9.66
N VAL A 50 -2.11 -5.66 10.38
CA VAL A 50 -1.68 -4.29 10.07
C VAL A 50 -0.89 -4.24 8.76
N ALA A 51 0.03 -5.18 8.50
CA ALA A 51 0.77 -5.29 7.25
C ALA A 51 -0.17 -5.43 6.05
N ASN A 52 -1.20 -6.28 6.17
CA ASN A 52 -2.20 -6.43 5.11
C ASN A 52 -3.05 -5.17 4.94
N GLN A 53 -3.46 -4.49 6.02
CA GLN A 53 -4.13 -3.19 5.89
C GLN A 53 -3.25 -2.16 5.14
N ILE A 54 -1.93 -2.15 5.38
CA ILE A 54 -1.00 -1.28 4.65
C ILE A 54 -0.95 -1.66 3.17
N LEU A 55 -0.84 -2.94 2.86
CA LEU A 55 -0.81 -3.44 1.48
C LEU A 55 -2.06 -3.01 0.71
N GLU A 56 -3.24 -3.32 1.26
CA GLU A 56 -4.52 -3.01 0.60
C GLU A 56 -4.84 -1.51 0.62
N GLY A 57 -4.48 -0.84 1.71
CA GLY A 57 -4.91 0.52 2.00
C GLY A 57 -3.98 1.63 1.53
N VAL A 58 -2.70 1.33 1.29
CA VAL A 58 -1.65 2.30 0.92
C VAL A 58 -1.03 1.93 -0.42
N TYR A 59 -0.44 0.72 -0.54
CA TYR A 59 0.29 0.33 -1.76
C TYR A 59 -0.61 0.24 -2.99
N PHE A 60 -1.78 -0.40 -2.87
CA PHE A 60 -2.72 -0.45 -4.00
C PHE A 60 -3.33 0.91 -4.34
N TYR A 61 -3.68 1.72 -3.35
CA TYR A 61 -4.26 3.05 -3.59
C TYR A 61 -3.26 4.01 -4.28
N SER A 62 -1.97 3.93 -3.93
CA SER A 62 -0.89 4.60 -4.65
C SER A 62 -0.87 4.22 -6.14
N GLY A 63 -0.90 2.91 -6.44
CA GLY A 63 -0.93 2.40 -7.82
C GLY A 63 -2.18 2.78 -8.61
N PHE A 64 -3.35 2.80 -7.97
CA PHE A 64 -4.61 3.22 -8.62
C PHE A 64 -4.55 4.66 -9.12
N THR A 65 -3.98 5.56 -8.31
CA THR A 65 -3.89 6.99 -8.64
C THR A 65 -3.06 7.22 -9.91
N ALA A 66 -1.99 6.47 -10.13
CA ALA A 66 -1.18 6.57 -11.36
C ALA A 66 -2.02 6.24 -12.62
N ILE A 67 -2.84 5.19 -12.59
CA ILE A 67 -3.72 4.83 -13.72
C ILE A 67 -4.84 5.85 -13.89
N TYR A 68 -5.40 6.38 -12.80
CA TYR A 68 -6.43 7.42 -12.88
C TYR A 68 -5.91 8.76 -13.37
N ALA A 69 -4.65 9.11 -13.11
CA ALA A 69 -4.01 10.28 -13.70
C ALA A 69 -4.00 10.18 -15.24
N LEU A 70 -3.66 9.01 -15.79
CA LEU A 70 -3.74 8.75 -17.23
C LEU A 70 -5.19 8.82 -17.75
N ALA A 71 -6.13 8.23 -17.02
CA ALA A 71 -7.55 8.24 -17.37
C ALA A 71 -8.13 9.66 -17.44
N ARG A 72 -7.74 10.53 -16.50
CA ARG A 72 -8.15 11.94 -16.48
C ARG A 72 -7.65 12.71 -17.69
N ALA A 73 -6.52 12.31 -18.26
CA ALA A 73 -5.98 12.83 -19.52
C ALA A 73 -6.58 12.13 -20.77
N GLY A 74 -7.62 11.31 -20.62
CA GLY A 74 -8.28 10.59 -21.72
C GLY A 74 -7.53 9.35 -22.20
N LYS A 75 -6.52 8.86 -21.47
CA LYS A 75 -5.68 7.71 -21.85
C LYS A 75 -6.03 6.47 -21.02
N MET A 76 -5.79 5.29 -21.59
CA MET A 76 -5.92 4.00 -20.86
C MET A 76 -7.28 3.76 -20.18
N LEU A 77 -8.37 4.25 -20.78
CA LEU A 77 -9.72 4.22 -20.17
C LEU A 77 -10.21 2.79 -19.85
N GLY A 78 -9.85 1.80 -20.67
CA GLY A 78 -10.16 0.39 -20.42
C GLY A 78 -9.39 -0.18 -19.22
N SER A 79 -8.09 0.15 -19.10
CA SER A 79 -7.29 -0.16 -17.91
C SER A 79 -7.88 0.46 -16.66
N ALA A 80 -8.26 1.74 -16.72
CA ALA A 80 -8.90 2.43 -15.62
C ALA A 80 -10.25 1.80 -15.22
N GLN A 81 -10.99 1.22 -16.16
CA GLN A 81 -12.21 0.48 -15.84
C GLN A 81 -11.93 -0.80 -15.05
N MET A 82 -10.88 -1.55 -15.42
CA MET A 82 -10.46 -2.72 -14.64
C MET A 82 -9.98 -2.33 -13.24
N ILE A 83 -9.16 -1.27 -13.14
CA ILE A 83 -8.71 -0.74 -11.84
C ILE A 83 -9.88 -0.32 -10.95
N ARG A 84 -10.96 0.24 -11.51
CA ARG A 84 -12.18 0.55 -10.72
C ARG A 84 -12.81 -0.68 -10.08
N PHE A 85 -12.82 -1.82 -10.78
CA PHE A 85 -13.34 -3.05 -10.21
C PHE A 85 -12.43 -3.60 -9.11
N ILE A 86 -11.11 -3.59 -9.33
CA ILE A 86 -10.12 -3.98 -8.31
C ILE A 86 -10.27 -3.08 -7.08
N GLN A 87 -10.28 -1.75 -7.24
CA GLN A 87 -10.43 -0.82 -6.14
C GLN A 87 -11.74 -1.04 -5.36
N ARG A 88 -12.85 -1.36 -6.04
CA ARG A 88 -14.11 -1.66 -5.38
C ARG A 88 -13.96 -2.88 -4.45
N ASP A 89 -13.23 -3.89 -4.88
CA ASP A 89 -13.00 -5.09 -4.09
C ASP A 89 -12.00 -4.78 -2.94
N GLU A 90 -10.97 -3.95 -3.18
CA GLU A 90 -10.02 -3.51 -2.13
C GLU A 90 -10.66 -2.69 -1.00
N ILE A 91 -11.76 -1.98 -1.25
CA ILE A 91 -12.54 -1.36 -0.18
C ILE A 91 -13.03 -2.43 0.81
N THR A 92 -13.44 -3.60 0.33
CA THR A 92 -13.94 -4.68 1.18
C THR A 92 -12.82 -5.39 1.94
N HIS A 93 -11.67 -5.60 1.31
CA HIS A 93 -10.47 -6.16 1.98
C HIS A 93 -9.98 -5.22 3.08
N LEU A 94 -9.91 -3.93 2.80
CA LEU A 94 -9.51 -2.92 3.78
C LEU A 94 -10.47 -2.90 4.99
N LEU A 95 -11.78 -2.91 4.73
CA LEU A 95 -12.78 -2.99 5.80
C LEU A 95 -12.65 -4.28 6.62
N LEU A 96 -12.35 -5.41 5.99
CA LEU A 96 -12.14 -6.67 6.70
C LEU A 96 -10.99 -6.55 7.71
N PHE A 97 -9.81 -6.11 7.27
CA PHE A 97 -8.66 -5.98 8.16
C PHE A 97 -8.88 -4.93 9.27
N GLN A 98 -9.54 -3.82 8.96
CA GLN A 98 -9.90 -2.82 9.98
C GLN A 98 -10.82 -3.39 11.06
N ASN A 99 -11.84 -4.16 10.67
CA ASN A 99 -12.75 -4.80 11.62
C ASN A 99 -12.04 -5.88 12.45
N MET A 100 -11.11 -6.64 11.84
CA MET A 100 -10.30 -7.62 12.55
C MET A 100 -9.42 -6.94 13.61
N ILE A 101 -8.66 -5.90 13.23
CA ILE A 101 -7.78 -5.16 14.15
C ILE A 101 -8.58 -4.54 15.30
N ASN A 102 -9.71 -3.90 14.99
CA ASN A 102 -10.57 -3.29 16.01
C ASN A 102 -11.21 -4.33 16.96
N SER A 103 -11.56 -5.52 16.44
CA SER A 103 -12.04 -6.62 17.29
C SER A 103 -10.94 -7.13 18.21
N VAL A 104 -9.72 -7.34 17.70
CA VAL A 104 -8.55 -7.72 18.51
C VAL A 104 -8.28 -6.66 19.57
N ARG A 105 -8.37 -5.37 19.25
CA ARG A 105 -8.19 -4.29 20.23
C ARG A 105 -9.19 -4.35 21.39
N LYS A 106 -10.43 -4.70 21.09
CA LYS A 106 -11.50 -4.82 22.08
C LYS A 106 -11.34 -6.07 22.94
N GLU A 107 -10.95 -7.19 22.35
CA GLU A 107 -10.91 -8.51 23.01
C GLU A 107 -9.55 -8.82 23.67
N ARG A 108 -8.48 -8.25 23.13
CA ARG A 108 -7.08 -8.43 23.56
C ARG A 108 -6.37 -7.08 23.70
N PRO A 109 -6.82 -6.20 24.61
CA PRO A 109 -6.20 -4.90 24.84
C PRO A 109 -4.75 -5.01 25.32
N ASP A 110 -4.36 -6.16 25.87
CA ASP A 110 -2.98 -6.48 26.25
C ASP A 110 -2.00 -6.42 25.06
N LEU A 111 -2.45 -6.69 23.84
CA LEU A 111 -1.62 -6.62 22.63
C LEU A 111 -1.41 -5.19 22.13
N PHE A 112 -2.16 -4.21 22.62
CA PHE A 112 -2.04 -2.80 22.24
C PHE A 112 -1.22 -2.01 23.28
N HIS A 113 -0.17 -2.64 23.81
CA HIS A 113 0.83 -1.95 24.61
C HIS A 113 1.74 -1.07 23.73
N ASP A 114 2.48 -0.14 24.37
CA ASP A 114 3.28 0.88 23.68
C ASP A 114 4.25 0.32 22.64
N GLU A 115 4.91 -0.81 22.91
CA GLU A 115 5.83 -1.42 21.94
C GLU A 115 5.14 -1.82 20.63
N ASN A 116 3.96 -2.45 20.68
CA ASN A 116 3.24 -2.83 19.46
C ASN A 116 2.64 -1.62 18.76
N ILE A 117 2.11 -0.65 19.51
CA ILE A 117 1.63 0.61 18.92
C ILE A 117 2.77 1.32 18.17
N ASN A 118 3.96 1.40 18.78
CA ASN A 118 5.13 2.00 18.14
C ASN A 118 5.57 1.24 16.89
N LYS A 119 5.52 -0.11 16.91
CA LYS A 119 5.76 -0.93 15.71
C LYS A 119 4.75 -0.64 14.61
N ILE A 120 3.47 -0.50 14.94
CA ILE A 120 2.41 -0.15 13.97
C ILE A 120 2.71 1.21 13.31
N TYR A 121 3.03 2.23 14.10
CA TYR A 121 3.41 3.55 13.55
C TYR A 121 4.65 3.47 12.67
N ASP A 122 5.67 2.71 13.06
CA ASP A 122 6.90 2.53 12.26
C ASP A 122 6.60 1.81 10.94
N MET A 123 5.73 0.79 10.94
CA MET A 123 5.28 0.12 9.72
C MET A 123 4.57 1.10 8.77
N PHE A 124 3.63 1.91 9.28
CA PHE A 124 2.94 2.91 8.46
C PHE A 124 3.88 3.99 7.93
N LYS A 125 4.82 4.45 8.76
CA LYS A 125 5.81 5.45 8.36
C LYS A 125 6.69 4.92 7.23
N LYS A 126 7.29 3.73 7.41
CA LYS A 126 8.14 3.09 6.40
C LYS A 126 7.37 2.82 5.10
N ALA A 127 6.13 2.36 5.20
CA ALA A 127 5.27 2.16 4.04
C ALA A 127 4.98 3.47 3.29
N GLY A 128 4.70 4.55 4.02
CA GLY A 128 4.52 5.88 3.46
C GLY A 128 5.78 6.37 2.74
N ASP A 129 6.93 6.34 3.42
CA ASP A 129 8.22 6.75 2.86
C ASP A 129 8.58 5.96 1.59
N LEU A 130 8.32 4.64 1.60
CA LEU A 130 8.54 3.76 0.46
C LEU A 130 7.64 4.12 -0.73
N GLU A 131 6.34 4.35 -0.51
CA GLU A 131 5.42 4.74 -1.59
C GLU A 131 5.67 6.13 -2.13
N ILE A 132 6.10 7.07 -1.28
CA ILE A 132 6.49 8.41 -1.74
C ILE A 132 7.72 8.30 -2.63
N LYS A 133 8.76 7.56 -2.20
CA LYS A 133 9.95 7.30 -3.02
C LYS A 133 9.57 6.63 -4.35
N TRP A 134 8.74 5.60 -4.30
CA TRP A 134 8.27 4.85 -5.47
C TRP A 134 7.48 5.74 -6.44
N GLY A 135 6.52 6.51 -5.93
CA GLY A 135 5.70 7.43 -6.72
C GLY A 135 6.54 8.49 -7.43
N LYS A 136 7.49 9.13 -6.73
CA LYS A 136 8.40 10.10 -7.33
C LYS A 136 9.28 9.45 -8.41
N TYR A 137 9.77 8.22 -8.18
CA TYR A 137 10.58 7.47 -9.13
C TYR A 137 9.85 7.11 -10.43
N ILE A 138 8.62 6.59 -10.36
CA ILE A 138 7.88 6.15 -11.56
C ILE A 138 7.30 7.32 -12.36
N THR A 139 7.07 8.47 -11.71
CA THR A 139 6.46 9.64 -12.36
C THR A 139 7.50 10.60 -12.91
N GLN A 140 8.62 10.79 -12.20
CA GLN A 140 9.70 11.72 -12.54
C GLN A 140 9.19 13.13 -12.87
N ASN A 141 8.10 13.56 -12.23
CA ASN A 141 7.34 14.77 -12.52
C ASN A 141 6.93 14.94 -14.01
N GLN A 142 6.85 13.85 -14.78
CA GLN A 142 6.46 13.86 -16.19
C GLN A 142 4.96 13.62 -16.42
N ILE A 143 4.21 13.29 -15.36
CA ILE A 143 2.77 13.04 -15.43
C ILE A 143 2.02 14.29 -14.97
N MET A 144 1.31 14.93 -15.91
CA MET A 144 0.54 16.14 -15.64
C MET A 144 -0.48 15.90 -14.50
N GLY A 145 -0.42 16.72 -13.46
CA GLY A 145 -1.32 16.64 -12.31
C GLY A 145 -0.93 15.57 -11.27
N PHE A 146 0.27 14.99 -11.38
CA PHE A 146 0.80 14.01 -10.45
C PHE A 146 2.26 14.37 -10.11
N THR A 147 2.42 15.46 -9.35
CA THR A 147 3.72 16.01 -8.92
C THR A 147 4.19 15.38 -7.61
N ASP A 148 5.47 15.50 -7.31
CA ASP A 148 6.08 15.02 -6.06
C ASP A 148 5.32 15.46 -4.80
N ASP A 149 4.91 16.74 -4.74
CA ASP A 149 4.16 17.29 -3.60
C ASP A 149 2.77 16.65 -3.45
N ILE A 150 2.07 16.44 -4.57
CA ILE A 150 0.73 15.83 -4.57
C ILE A 150 0.82 14.35 -4.17
N ILE A 151 1.86 13.66 -4.63
CA ILE A 151 2.13 12.26 -4.25
C ILE A 151 2.32 12.18 -2.74
N GLU A 152 3.18 13.04 -2.19
CA GLU A 152 3.48 13.07 -0.75
C GLU A 152 2.24 13.39 0.09
N GLU A 153 1.50 14.43 -0.25
CA GLU A 153 0.26 14.80 0.43
C GLU A 153 -0.77 13.64 0.39
N TYR A 154 -0.92 12.99 -0.77
CA TYR A 154 -1.86 11.89 -0.92
C TYR A 154 -1.47 10.67 -0.09
N ILE A 155 -0.19 10.30 -0.06
CA ILE A 155 0.27 9.16 0.75
C ILE A 155 0.13 9.45 2.25
N HIS A 156 0.51 10.65 2.72
CA HIS A 156 0.28 11.04 4.11
C HIS A 156 -1.20 10.99 4.49
N TYR A 157 -2.07 11.51 3.62
CA TYR A 157 -3.51 11.41 3.81
C TYR A 157 -3.98 9.95 3.92
N LEU A 158 -3.51 9.04 3.06
CA LEU A 158 -3.87 7.62 3.16
C LEU A 158 -3.43 7.02 4.50
N VAL A 159 -2.19 7.26 4.92
CA VAL A 159 -1.63 6.76 6.19
C VAL A 159 -2.50 7.20 7.36
N ASP A 160 -2.82 8.48 7.47
CA ASP A 160 -3.65 9.01 8.57
C ASP A 160 -5.05 8.43 8.57
N GLN A 161 -5.65 8.26 7.38
CA GLN A 161 -6.97 7.63 7.27
C GLN A 161 -6.93 6.17 7.73
N ARG A 162 -5.85 5.42 7.44
CA ARG A 162 -5.72 4.02 7.87
C ARG A 162 -5.50 3.89 9.37
N LEU A 163 -4.64 4.74 9.94
CA LEU A 163 -4.43 4.81 11.40
C LEU A 163 -5.72 5.16 12.14
N SER A 164 -6.43 6.21 11.67
CA SER A 164 -7.70 6.64 12.27
C SER A 164 -8.75 5.52 12.25
N ALA A 165 -8.81 4.73 11.18
CA ALA A 165 -9.76 3.63 11.04
C ALA A 165 -9.55 2.48 12.03
N ILE A 166 -8.35 2.34 12.58
CA ILE A 166 -8.02 1.39 13.66
C ILE A 166 -7.89 2.04 15.03
N ASN A 167 -8.48 3.23 15.20
CA ASN A 167 -8.50 4.02 16.44
C ASN A 167 -7.10 4.42 16.95
N LEU A 168 -6.15 4.68 16.04
CA LEU A 168 -4.86 5.29 16.36
C LEU A 168 -4.86 6.76 15.94
N ASP A 169 -3.99 7.54 16.57
CA ASP A 169 -3.82 8.95 16.23
C ASP A 169 -3.15 9.09 14.86
N LYS A 170 -3.34 10.26 14.25
CA LYS A 170 -2.71 10.58 12.97
C LYS A 170 -1.20 10.75 13.14
N LEU A 171 -0.47 10.44 12.08
CA LEU A 171 0.97 10.59 12.02
C LEU A 171 1.37 11.94 11.39
N TYR A 172 0.58 12.42 10.43
CA TYR A 172 0.84 13.64 9.65
C TYR A 172 -0.20 14.75 9.87
#